data_AF-A0A4Q4PW93-F1
#
_entry.id   AF-A0A4Q4PW93-F1
#
_cell.length_a   1.000
_cell.length_b   1.000
_cell.length_c   1.000
_cell.angle_alpha   90.00
_cell.angle_beta   90.00
_cell.angle_gamma   90.00
#
_symmetry.space_group_name_H-M   'P 1'
#
loop_
_entity.id
_entity.type
_entity.pdbx_description
1 polymer ?
#
loop_
_entity_poly.entity_id
_entity_poly.type
_entity_poly.pdbx_seq_one_letter_code
_entity_poly.pdbx_strand_id
1 'polypeptide(L)'
;MDRPLSPSIWYAVLFAGLVAFLFLCFSIRLALRWLAAPVTDAILRYLVYSTTSPFGLSSWRVSAKDVLFAVLYVSANGVCMGWGVNAAEELSRRSASMLATNLVLLLPGASIAADILHVSLRTYHQTHSIVGLVALIEASIHAGRELTARRWTGDVNTISGTALHVPKANKAGRAQVIVGTCIWAVTYAHRNILLVYRNFSVSKPSTRIQVESVHNSLQVKVKLPRPWKVRPGQYVYLTMMRPGFFSILQRHPFMVAGSEAQDHDFQLRIQPRAGFTSRLLTRTLGGTREFSAFVEGPYGHGFDLQNFGTKLVLDYRQSKTKTRDLLVVWHVDNKYQLDLVWEVMNNVLRRDDLPASEMRRDARAPYGSGKMDRHLGSSSSSSSESPGLRPAPHGENAGVAAWRSNVTKR
;
A
#
# COMPACT_ATOMS: atom_id res chain seq x y z
N MET A 1 -56.20 40.28 25.38
CA MET A 1 -55.15 41.01 26.12
C MET A 1 -54.07 40.00 26.47
N ASP A 2 -53.04 39.91 25.64
CA ASP A 2 -51.92 38.99 25.89
C ASP A 2 -50.85 39.78 26.65
N ARG A 3 -50.71 39.51 27.95
CA ARG A 3 -49.62 40.11 28.74
C ARG A 3 -48.29 39.59 28.17
N PRO A 4 -47.32 40.47 27.84
CA PRO A 4 -46.02 40.02 27.37
C PRO A 4 -45.36 39.17 28.46
N LEU A 5 -44.96 37.95 28.08
CA LEU A 5 -44.26 37.01 28.96
C LEU A 5 -42.99 37.66 29.54
N SER A 6 -42.74 37.45 30.83
CA SER A 6 -41.58 38.04 31.51
C SER A 6 -40.26 37.52 30.88
N PRO A 7 -39.22 38.37 30.76
CA PRO A 7 -37.92 37.95 30.20
C PRO A 7 -37.30 36.72 30.87
N SER A 8 -37.61 36.48 32.14
CA SER A 8 -37.20 35.29 32.89
C SER A 8 -37.79 33.97 32.35
N ILE A 9 -39.00 33.99 31.80
CA ILE A 9 -39.64 32.81 31.20
C ILE A 9 -38.95 32.47 29.88
N TRP A 10 -38.64 33.48 29.06
CA TRP A 10 -37.87 33.28 27.84
C TRP A 10 -36.47 32.73 28.10
N TYR A 11 -35.79 33.23 29.14
CA TYR A 11 -34.50 32.69 29.59
C TYR A 11 -34.61 31.22 30.02
N ALA A 12 -35.63 30.86 30.81
CA ALA A 12 -35.85 29.49 31.25
C ALA A 12 -36.15 28.53 30.09
N VAL A 13 -36.95 28.96 29.12
CA VAL A 13 -37.26 28.17 27.91
C VAL A 13 -36.01 27.95 27.05
N LEU A 14 -35.20 28.99 26.83
CA LEU A 14 -33.95 28.87 26.08
C LEU A 14 -32.94 27.96 26.79
N PHE A 15 -32.82 28.08 28.12
CA PHE A 15 -31.92 27.24 28.91
C PHE A 15 -32.38 25.77 28.92
N ALA A 16 -33.67 25.50 29.11
CA ALA A 16 -34.23 24.16 29.03
C ALA A 16 -34.04 23.54 27.62
N GLY A 17 -34.23 24.34 26.56
CA GLY A 17 -33.95 23.94 25.18
C GLY A 17 -32.48 23.58 24.96
N LEU A 18 -31.54 24.36 25.51
CA LEU A 18 -30.11 24.08 25.42
C LEU A 18 -29.74 22.78 26.15
N VAL A 19 -30.27 22.56 27.36
CA VAL A 19 -30.02 21.33 28.13
C VAL A 19 -30.57 20.10 27.41
N ALA A 20 -31.79 20.19 26.86
CA ALA A 20 -32.39 19.11 26.08
C ALA A 20 -31.57 18.79 24.82
N PHE A 21 -31.07 19.81 24.12
CA PHE A 21 -30.21 19.65 22.95
C PHE A 21 -28.88 18.96 23.31
N LEU A 22 -28.23 19.38 24.41
CA LEU A 22 -26.99 18.74 24.87
C LEU A 22 -27.21 17.28 25.28
N PHE A 23 -28.32 16.99 25.96
CA PHE A 23 -28.68 15.62 26.32
C PHE A 23 -28.96 14.75 25.09
N LEU A 24 -29.62 15.29 24.07
CA LEU A 24 -29.82 14.62 22.79
C LEU A 24 -28.48 14.32 22.09
N CYS A 25 -27.58 15.31 21.99
CA CYS A 25 -26.25 15.10 21.42
C CYS A 25 -25.44 14.05 22.19
N PHE A 26 -25.50 14.06 23.52
CA PHE A 26 -24.84 13.07 24.36
C PHE A 26 -25.40 11.67 24.12
N SER A 27 -26.73 11.54 24.08
CA SER A 27 -27.44 10.28 23.84
C SER A 27 -27.13 9.72 22.45
N ILE A 28 -27.10 10.56 21.42
CA ILE A 28 -26.70 10.18 20.06
C ILE A 28 -25.24 9.72 20.04
N ARG A 29 -24.31 10.45 20.67
CA ARG A 29 -22.90 10.03 20.74
C ARG A 29 -22.73 8.70 21.48
N LEU A 30 -23.50 8.48 22.55
CA LEU A 30 -23.48 7.24 23.29
C LEU A 30 -24.02 6.10 22.40
N ALA A 31 -25.19 6.26 21.79
CA ALA A 31 -25.77 5.28 20.88
C ALA A 31 -24.83 4.94 19.70
N LEU A 32 -24.20 5.94 19.09
CA LEU A 32 -23.19 5.75 18.04
C LEU A 32 -21.99 4.94 18.53
N ARG A 33 -21.51 5.17 19.76
CA ARG A 33 -20.42 4.37 20.35
C ARG A 33 -20.84 2.92 20.63
N TRP A 34 -22.04 2.71 21.15
CA TRP A 34 -22.59 1.37 21.41
C TRP A 34 -22.80 0.58 20.13
N LEU A 35 -23.24 1.23 19.05
CA LEU A 35 -23.38 0.61 17.73
C LEU A 35 -22.04 0.41 17.02
N ALA A 36 -21.08 1.32 17.21
CA ALA A 36 -19.80 1.29 16.51
C ALA A 36 -19.01 0.00 16.79
N ALA A 37 -18.96 -0.48 18.03
CA ALA A 37 -18.21 -1.68 18.37
C ALA A 37 -18.72 -2.97 17.68
N PRO A 38 -20.00 -3.38 17.81
CA PRO A 38 -20.51 -4.56 17.14
C PRO A 38 -20.52 -4.41 15.61
N VAL A 39 -20.78 -3.20 15.09
CA VAL A 39 -20.70 -2.93 13.65
C VAL A 39 -19.27 -3.06 13.15
N THR A 40 -18.28 -2.53 13.86
CA THR A 40 -16.87 -2.65 13.48
C THR A 40 -16.40 -4.09 13.54
N ASP A 41 -16.77 -4.86 14.58
CA ASP A 41 -16.45 -6.28 14.67
C ASP A 41 -17.10 -7.09 13.54
N ALA A 42 -18.38 -6.85 13.23
CA ALA A 42 -19.04 -7.47 12.10
C ALA A 42 -18.40 -7.10 10.75
N ILE A 43 -18.04 -5.83 10.55
CA ILE A 43 -17.32 -5.38 9.34
C ILE A 43 -15.96 -6.08 9.25
N LEU A 44 -15.19 -6.11 10.34
CA LEU A 44 -13.88 -6.75 10.32
C LEU A 44 -14.01 -8.24 10.01
N ARG A 45 -14.90 -8.97 10.69
CA ARG A 45 -15.09 -10.42 10.51
C ARG A 45 -15.62 -10.78 9.12
N TYR A 46 -16.70 -10.14 8.68
CA TYR A 46 -17.44 -10.56 7.49
C TYR A 46 -17.02 -9.83 6.22
N LEU A 47 -16.45 -8.63 6.29
CA LEU A 47 -16.07 -7.83 5.12
C LEU A 47 -14.56 -7.75 4.92
N VAL A 48 -13.75 -7.64 5.98
CA VAL A 48 -12.29 -7.42 5.87
C VAL A 48 -11.49 -8.71 5.94
N TYR A 49 -11.71 -9.54 6.96
CA TYR A 49 -10.94 -10.75 7.22
C TYR A 49 -11.50 -12.00 6.52
N SER A 50 -12.72 -11.93 5.99
CA SER A 50 -13.28 -12.99 5.14
C SER A 50 -12.56 -13.00 3.78
N THR A 51 -11.50 -13.79 3.70
CA THR A 51 -10.82 -14.05 2.42
C THR A 51 -11.37 -15.34 1.84
N THR A 52 -12.01 -15.26 0.68
CA THR A 52 -12.33 -16.44 -0.11
C THR A 52 -11.29 -16.59 -1.22
N SER A 53 -10.98 -17.84 -1.56
CA SER A 53 -10.13 -18.19 -2.69
C SER A 53 -11.03 -18.78 -3.76
N PRO A 54 -11.44 -17.99 -4.77
CA PRO A 54 -12.20 -18.52 -5.89
C PRO A 54 -11.39 -19.65 -6.54
N PHE A 55 -12.01 -20.81 -6.73
CA PHE A 55 -11.40 -21.98 -7.38
C PHE A 55 -10.17 -22.57 -6.68
N GLY A 56 -9.95 -22.29 -5.38
CA GLY A 56 -8.85 -22.88 -4.61
C GLY A 56 -7.44 -22.39 -5.00
N LEU A 57 -7.34 -21.38 -5.86
CA LEU A 57 -6.05 -20.83 -6.30
C LEU A 57 -5.54 -19.79 -5.30
N SER A 58 -4.51 -20.15 -4.52
CA SER A 58 -3.89 -19.30 -3.49
C SER A 58 -3.50 -17.89 -3.97
N SER A 59 -3.19 -17.73 -5.26
CA SER A 59 -2.83 -16.43 -5.87
C SER A 59 -4.01 -15.45 -5.97
N TRP A 60 -5.25 -15.90 -5.86
CA TRP A 60 -6.48 -15.11 -6.03
C TRP A 60 -7.27 -14.99 -4.72
N ARG A 61 -6.63 -14.59 -3.61
CA ARG A 61 -7.38 -14.25 -2.39
C ARG A 61 -8.11 -12.94 -2.58
N VAL A 62 -9.45 -12.96 -2.55
CA VAL A 62 -10.31 -11.78 -2.65
C VAL A 62 -11.05 -11.60 -1.32
N SER A 63 -11.07 -10.38 -0.80
CA SER A 63 -11.81 -10.05 0.43
C SER A 63 -13.29 -9.83 0.09
N ALA A 64 -14.23 -10.19 0.97
CA ALA A 64 -15.66 -10.03 0.69
C ALA A 64 -16.04 -8.56 0.39
N LYS A 65 -15.37 -7.59 1.02
CA LYS A 65 -15.53 -6.16 0.67
C LYS A 65 -15.17 -5.86 -0.78
N ASP A 66 -14.13 -6.49 -1.32
CA ASP A 66 -13.67 -6.25 -2.70
C ASP A 66 -14.73 -6.77 -3.69
N VAL A 67 -15.33 -7.93 -3.39
CA VAL A 67 -16.45 -8.50 -4.16
C VAL A 67 -17.68 -7.60 -4.08
N LEU A 68 -18.05 -7.15 -2.87
CA LEU A 68 -19.21 -6.28 -2.67
C LEU A 68 -19.09 -4.98 -3.46
N PHE A 69 -17.94 -4.30 -3.37
CA PHE A 69 -17.70 -3.08 -4.14
C PHE A 69 -17.74 -3.32 -5.65
N ALA A 70 -17.17 -4.43 -6.12
CA ALA A 70 -17.22 -4.80 -7.53
C ALA A 70 -18.66 -5.01 -8.01
N VAL A 71 -19.47 -5.77 -7.26
CA VAL A 71 -20.87 -6.04 -7.60
C VAL A 71 -21.68 -4.74 -7.62
N LEU A 72 -21.59 -3.92 -6.57
CA LEU A 72 -22.30 -2.64 -6.51
C LEU A 72 -21.93 -1.72 -7.68
N TYR A 73 -20.64 -1.63 -8.00
CA TYR A 73 -20.16 -0.82 -9.11
C TYR A 73 -20.70 -1.32 -10.46
N VAL A 74 -20.58 -2.63 -10.74
CA VAL A 74 -21.04 -3.23 -12.01
C VAL A 74 -22.56 -3.13 -12.13
N SER A 75 -23.31 -3.39 -11.05
CA SER A 75 -24.76 -3.25 -11.04
C SER A 75 -25.21 -1.82 -11.28
N ALA A 76 -24.58 -0.83 -10.62
CA ALA A 76 -24.88 0.59 -10.85
C ALA A 76 -24.61 0.98 -12.32
N ASN A 77 -23.49 0.54 -12.89
CA ASN A 77 -23.18 0.81 -14.30
C ASN A 77 -24.19 0.14 -15.24
N GLY A 78 -24.57 -1.12 -14.97
CA GLY A 78 -25.58 -1.84 -15.74
C GLY A 78 -26.96 -1.18 -15.71
N VAL A 79 -27.40 -0.71 -14.53
CA VAL A 79 -28.67 0.03 -14.38
C VAL A 79 -28.61 1.35 -15.15
N CYS A 80 -27.56 2.16 -14.96
CA CYS A 80 -27.42 3.43 -15.68
C CYS A 80 -27.38 3.25 -17.21
N MET A 81 -26.73 2.18 -17.68
CA MET A 81 -26.60 1.88 -19.10
C MET A 81 -27.91 1.36 -19.70
N GLY A 82 -28.58 0.40 -19.04
CA GLY A 82 -29.67 -0.38 -19.64
C GLY A 82 -31.10 -0.01 -19.21
N TRP A 83 -31.28 0.70 -18.10
CA TRP A 83 -32.63 0.94 -17.56
C TRP A 83 -33.48 1.82 -18.49
N GLY A 84 -34.63 1.28 -18.92
CA GLY A 84 -35.59 1.99 -19.77
C GLY A 84 -35.08 2.27 -21.19
N VAL A 85 -34.09 1.53 -21.67
CA VAL A 85 -33.57 1.69 -23.04
C VAL A 85 -34.42 0.90 -24.02
N ASN A 86 -35.03 1.62 -24.97
CA ASN A 86 -35.89 1.03 -26.00
C ASN A 86 -35.24 1.03 -27.40
N ALA A 87 -34.05 1.62 -27.55
CA ALA A 87 -33.36 1.75 -28.83
C ALA A 87 -31.85 1.51 -28.70
N ALA A 88 -31.26 0.84 -29.69
CA ALA A 88 -29.82 0.54 -29.72
C ALA A 88 -28.94 1.79 -29.83
N GLU A 89 -29.46 2.87 -30.41
CA GLU A 89 -28.78 4.17 -30.45
C GLU A 89 -28.66 4.80 -29.06
N GLU A 90 -29.75 4.75 -28.27
CA GLU A 90 -29.75 5.26 -26.91
C GLU A 90 -28.81 4.43 -26.01
N LEU A 91 -28.77 3.11 -26.18
CA LEU A 91 -27.81 2.25 -25.48
C LEU A 91 -26.35 2.66 -25.76
N SER A 92 -26.01 2.85 -27.04
CA SER A 92 -24.67 3.26 -27.48
C SER A 92 -24.30 4.66 -26.97
N ARG A 93 -25.25 5.61 -26.96
CA ARG A 93 -25.03 6.95 -26.44
C ARG A 93 -24.74 6.94 -24.94
N ARG A 94 -25.47 6.12 -24.17
CA ARG A 94 -25.25 5.95 -22.72
C ARG A 94 -23.92 5.25 -22.44
N SER A 95 -23.60 4.17 -23.17
CA SER A 95 -22.33 3.46 -23.01
C SER A 95 -21.12 4.37 -23.32
N ALA A 96 -21.20 5.22 -24.35
CA ALA A 96 -20.15 6.20 -24.66
C ALA A 96 -19.95 7.25 -23.55
N SER A 97 -21.04 7.73 -22.94
CA SER A 97 -20.97 8.70 -21.84
C SER A 97 -20.40 8.08 -20.56
N MET A 98 -20.75 6.82 -20.28
CA MET A 98 -20.23 6.09 -19.12
C MET A 98 -18.76 5.72 -19.30
N LEU A 99 -18.36 5.30 -20.50
CA LEU A 99 -16.96 5.11 -20.89
C LEU A 99 -16.14 6.38 -20.62
N ALA A 100 -16.61 7.54 -21.08
CA ALA A 100 -15.93 8.81 -20.86
C ALA A 100 -15.76 9.14 -19.37
N THR A 101 -16.76 8.79 -18.54
CA THR A 101 -16.70 8.94 -17.08
C THR A 101 -15.67 7.99 -16.46
N ASN A 102 -15.69 6.72 -16.88
CA ASN A 102 -14.79 5.68 -16.37
C ASN A 102 -13.33 5.94 -16.77
N LEU A 103 -13.09 6.56 -17.93
CA LEU A 103 -11.75 7.00 -18.34
C LEU A 103 -11.15 8.03 -17.36
N VAL A 104 -11.94 8.91 -16.77
CA VAL A 104 -11.45 9.87 -15.75
C VAL A 104 -10.86 9.12 -14.54
N LEU A 105 -11.43 7.97 -14.16
CA LEU A 105 -10.93 7.14 -13.06
C LEU A 105 -9.73 6.27 -13.45
N LEU A 106 -9.59 5.92 -14.73
CA LEU A 106 -8.50 5.09 -15.24
C LEU A 106 -7.21 5.86 -15.52
N LEU A 107 -7.34 7.13 -15.87
CA LEU A 107 -6.20 7.92 -16.31
C LEU A 107 -5.16 8.26 -15.21
N PRO A 108 -5.53 8.55 -13.94
CA PRO A 108 -4.55 8.83 -12.89
C PRO A 108 -3.53 7.70 -12.68
N GLY A 109 -2.27 8.06 -12.42
CA GLY A 109 -1.22 7.09 -12.09
C GLY A 109 -1.53 6.33 -10.79
N ALA A 110 -1.47 4.99 -10.84
CA ALA A 110 -2.02 4.11 -9.80
C ALA A 110 -1.58 4.41 -8.37
N SER A 111 -0.29 4.69 -8.14
CA SER A 111 0.20 4.97 -6.78
C SER A 111 -0.20 6.35 -6.26
N ILE A 112 -0.25 7.37 -7.12
CA ILE A 112 -0.70 8.70 -6.71
C ILE A 112 -2.19 8.65 -6.37
N ALA A 113 -2.97 8.00 -7.22
CA ALA A 113 -4.40 7.87 -6.99
C ALA A 113 -4.71 7.05 -5.74
N ALA A 114 -3.96 5.96 -5.49
CA ALA A 114 -4.07 5.20 -4.24
C ALA A 114 -3.77 6.07 -3.00
N ASP A 115 -2.72 6.88 -3.05
CA ASP A 115 -2.33 7.77 -1.94
C ASP A 115 -3.35 8.89 -1.71
N ILE A 116 -3.89 9.49 -2.79
CA ILE A 116 -4.93 10.54 -2.69
C ILE A 116 -6.22 9.96 -2.10
N LEU A 117 -6.60 8.75 -2.53
CA LEU A 117 -7.82 8.07 -2.08
C LEU A 117 -7.64 7.37 -0.73
N HIS A 118 -6.45 7.41 -0.14
CA HIS A 118 -6.13 6.73 1.12
C HIS A 118 -6.44 5.22 1.10
N VAL A 119 -6.23 4.56 -0.05
CA VAL A 119 -6.44 3.11 -0.22
C VAL A 119 -5.13 2.39 -0.50
N SER A 120 -5.08 1.09 -0.22
CA SER A 120 -3.90 0.29 -0.55
C SER A 120 -3.68 0.23 -2.07
N LEU A 121 -2.43 0.19 -2.51
CA LEU A 121 -2.09 0.04 -3.93
C LEU A 121 -2.74 -1.21 -4.54
N ARG A 122 -2.84 -2.30 -3.76
CA ARG A 122 -3.50 -3.54 -4.18
C ARG A 122 -4.99 -3.31 -4.48
N THR A 123 -5.70 -2.69 -3.54
CA THR A 123 -7.12 -2.35 -3.69
C THR A 123 -7.32 -1.46 -4.90
N TYR A 124 -6.49 -0.43 -5.07
CA TYR A 124 -6.55 0.44 -6.23
C TYR A 124 -6.37 -0.32 -7.55
N HIS A 125 -5.37 -1.20 -7.67
CA HIS A 125 -5.17 -2.01 -8.88
C HIS A 125 -6.35 -2.93 -9.19
N GLN A 126 -6.97 -3.52 -8.17
CA GLN A 126 -8.18 -4.34 -8.35
C GLN A 126 -9.33 -3.48 -8.87
N THR A 127 -9.63 -2.36 -8.21
CA THR A 127 -10.68 -1.42 -8.64
C THR A 127 -10.41 -0.91 -10.05
N HIS A 128 -9.19 -0.46 -10.34
CA HIS A 128 -8.78 -0.01 -11.66
C HIS A 128 -8.97 -1.09 -12.74
N SER A 129 -8.65 -2.35 -12.43
CA SER A 129 -8.87 -3.46 -13.36
C SER A 129 -10.36 -3.68 -13.64
N ILE A 130 -11.22 -3.59 -12.61
CA ILE A 130 -12.68 -3.73 -12.76
C ILE A 130 -13.25 -2.58 -13.59
N VAL A 131 -12.89 -1.34 -13.27
CA VAL A 131 -13.28 -0.15 -14.04
C VAL A 131 -12.81 -0.28 -15.49
N GLY A 132 -11.59 -0.79 -15.71
CA GLY A 132 -11.03 -1.01 -17.04
C GLY A 132 -11.78 -2.07 -17.85
N LEU A 133 -12.21 -3.16 -17.21
CA LEU A 133 -13.03 -4.19 -17.84
C LEU A 133 -14.42 -3.65 -18.23
N VAL A 134 -15.06 -2.89 -17.33
CA VAL A 134 -16.36 -2.25 -17.62
C VAL A 134 -16.21 -1.25 -18.78
N ALA A 135 -15.18 -0.41 -18.75
CA ALA A 135 -14.88 0.51 -19.83
C ALA A 135 -14.64 -0.21 -21.18
N LEU A 136 -13.97 -1.37 -21.17
CA LEU A 136 -13.77 -2.16 -22.38
C LEU A 136 -15.12 -2.65 -22.96
N ILE A 137 -16.03 -3.13 -22.10
CA ILE A 137 -17.36 -3.56 -22.51
C ILE A 137 -18.16 -2.37 -23.08
N GLU A 138 -18.18 -1.24 -22.39
CA GLU A 138 -18.86 -0.02 -22.83
C GLU A 138 -18.32 0.50 -24.17
N ALA A 139 -16.99 0.45 -24.35
CA ALA A 139 -16.31 0.79 -25.59
C ALA A 139 -16.67 -0.18 -26.72
N SER A 140 -16.74 -1.48 -26.46
CA SER A 140 -17.15 -2.48 -27.45
C SER A 140 -18.59 -2.27 -27.93
N ILE A 141 -19.52 -1.97 -27.01
CA ILE A 141 -20.92 -1.67 -27.35
C ILE A 141 -20.99 -0.44 -28.25
N HIS A 142 -20.30 0.64 -27.87
CA HIS A 142 -20.28 1.88 -28.64
C HIS A 142 -19.65 1.68 -30.03
N ALA A 143 -18.45 1.09 -30.08
CA ALA A 143 -17.74 0.83 -31.32
C ALA A 143 -18.53 -0.09 -32.25
N GLY A 144 -19.12 -1.17 -31.71
CA GLY A 144 -19.95 -2.09 -32.48
C GLY A 144 -21.12 -1.38 -33.15
N ARG A 145 -21.86 -0.54 -32.41
CA ARG A 145 -23.00 0.19 -32.96
C ARG A 145 -22.61 1.17 -34.06
N GLU A 146 -21.50 1.90 -33.89
CA GLU A 146 -20.99 2.84 -34.89
C GLU A 146 -20.53 2.13 -36.16
N LEU A 147 -19.82 1.00 -36.02
CA LEU A 147 -19.39 0.20 -37.15
C LEU A 147 -20.59 -0.39 -37.94
N THR A 148 -21.63 -0.86 -37.24
CA THR A 148 -22.86 -1.32 -37.89
C THR A 148 -23.62 -0.16 -38.55
N ALA A 149 -23.69 1.01 -37.92
CA ALA A 149 -24.34 2.20 -38.49
C ALA A 149 -23.73 2.59 -39.85
N ARG A 150 -22.40 2.51 -39.93
CA ARG A 150 -21.61 2.90 -41.10
C ARG A 150 -21.45 1.79 -42.12
N ARG A 151 -22.01 0.59 -41.87
CA ARG A 151 -21.81 -0.62 -42.69
C ARG A 151 -20.33 -0.85 -42.98
N TRP A 152 -19.52 -0.87 -41.93
CA TRP A 152 -18.06 -0.91 -42.06
C TRP A 152 -17.58 -2.06 -42.95
N THR A 153 -16.78 -1.72 -43.95
CA THR A 153 -16.28 -2.62 -44.99
C THR A 153 -14.86 -3.14 -44.72
N GLY A 154 -14.29 -2.84 -43.54
CA GLY A 154 -12.91 -3.22 -43.19
C GLY A 154 -11.89 -2.09 -43.31
N ASP A 155 -12.27 -0.91 -43.79
CA ASP A 155 -11.34 0.22 -43.97
C ASP A 155 -10.96 0.87 -42.62
N VAL A 156 -9.65 0.91 -42.33
CA VAL A 156 -9.03 1.48 -41.13
C VAL A 156 -9.22 3.00 -41.02
N ASN A 157 -9.41 3.71 -42.14
CA ASN A 157 -9.65 5.16 -42.14
C ASN A 157 -11.00 5.52 -41.51
N THR A 158 -11.95 4.58 -41.53
CA THR A 158 -13.25 4.74 -40.88
C THR A 158 -13.13 4.71 -39.37
N ILE A 159 -12.14 3.98 -38.83
CA ILE A 159 -11.89 3.86 -37.39
C ILE A 159 -11.32 5.16 -36.83
N SER A 160 -10.32 5.75 -37.51
CA SER A 160 -9.75 7.04 -37.12
C SER A 160 -10.77 8.19 -37.22
N GLY A 161 -11.64 8.17 -38.26
CA GLY A 161 -12.75 9.10 -38.39
C GLY A 161 -13.82 8.97 -37.30
N THR A 162 -14.05 7.77 -36.76
CA THR A 162 -15.01 7.53 -35.67
C THR A 162 -14.45 8.03 -34.33
N ALA A 163 -13.16 7.80 -34.05
CA ALA A 163 -12.49 8.31 -32.85
C ALA A 163 -12.48 9.86 -32.78
N LEU A 164 -12.41 10.54 -33.93
CA LEU A 164 -12.46 12.00 -34.03
C LEU A 164 -13.89 12.58 -34.05
N HIS A 165 -14.93 11.75 -34.20
CA HIS A 165 -16.33 12.19 -34.25
C HIS A 165 -16.99 12.29 -32.87
N VAL A 166 -16.63 11.41 -31.93
CA VAL A 166 -17.15 11.38 -30.54
C VAL A 166 -17.12 12.75 -29.82
N PRO A 167 -16.08 13.60 -29.97
CA PRO A 167 -16.05 14.92 -29.33
C PRO A 167 -17.00 15.97 -29.92
N LYS A 168 -17.56 15.76 -31.13
CA LYS A 168 -18.35 16.80 -31.82
C LYS A 168 -19.84 16.78 -31.45
N ALA A 169 -20.39 15.64 -31.04
CA ALA A 169 -21.83 15.48 -30.83
C ALA A 169 -22.33 15.72 -29.39
N ASN A 170 -21.49 15.51 -28.36
CA ASN A 170 -21.90 15.62 -26.95
C ASN A 170 -20.96 16.53 -26.13
N LYS A 171 -21.48 17.70 -25.69
CA LYS A 171 -20.72 18.68 -24.89
C LYS A 171 -20.24 18.09 -23.56
N ALA A 172 -21.05 17.27 -22.90
CA ALA A 172 -20.73 16.68 -21.60
C ALA A 172 -19.64 15.60 -21.73
N GLY A 173 -19.78 14.68 -22.69
CA GLY A 173 -18.76 13.65 -22.96
C GLY A 173 -17.42 14.24 -23.36
N ARG A 174 -17.43 15.31 -24.19
CA ARG A 174 -16.20 16.04 -24.54
C ARG A 174 -15.56 16.67 -23.30
N ALA A 175 -16.34 17.31 -22.43
CA ALA A 175 -15.82 17.88 -21.20
C ALA A 175 -15.18 16.81 -20.29
N GLN A 176 -15.79 15.64 -20.14
CA GLN A 176 -15.26 14.52 -19.35
C GLN A 176 -13.92 14.01 -19.90
N VAL A 177 -13.81 13.81 -21.21
CA VAL A 177 -12.55 13.39 -21.84
C VAL A 177 -11.46 14.43 -21.65
N ILE A 178 -11.77 15.72 -21.85
CA ILE A 178 -10.81 16.81 -21.63
C ILE A 178 -10.34 16.83 -20.17
N VAL A 179 -11.27 16.76 -19.21
CA VAL A 179 -10.96 16.72 -17.77
C VAL A 179 -10.07 15.52 -17.44
N GLY A 180 -10.42 14.33 -17.94
CA GLY A 180 -9.61 13.12 -17.76
C GLY A 180 -8.20 13.27 -18.32
N THR A 181 -8.06 13.78 -19.55
CA THR A 181 -6.75 14.04 -20.18
C THR A 181 -5.95 15.09 -19.43
N CYS A 182 -6.57 16.15 -18.92
CA CYS A 182 -5.91 17.14 -18.07
C CYS A 182 -5.40 16.51 -16.77
N ILE A 183 -6.23 15.71 -16.08
CA ILE A 183 -5.82 15.01 -14.85
C ILE A 183 -4.66 14.05 -15.14
N TRP A 184 -4.72 13.28 -16.23
CA TRP A 184 -3.62 12.44 -16.69
C TRP A 184 -2.34 13.23 -16.89
N ALA A 185 -2.40 14.32 -17.67
CA ALA A 185 -1.25 15.14 -18.01
C ALA A 185 -0.61 15.77 -16.77
N VAL A 186 -1.43 16.32 -15.86
CA VAL A 186 -0.96 16.91 -14.60
C VAL A 186 -0.31 15.87 -13.70
N THR A 187 -0.97 14.73 -13.48
CA THR A 187 -0.41 13.67 -12.63
C THR A 187 0.86 13.05 -13.23
N TYR A 188 0.91 12.90 -14.55
CA TYR A 188 2.09 12.43 -15.28
C TYR A 188 3.24 13.44 -15.20
N ALA A 189 2.99 14.73 -15.46
CA ALA A 189 3.99 15.78 -15.36
C ALA A 189 4.55 15.86 -13.94
N HIS A 190 3.68 15.86 -12.92
CA HIS A 190 4.08 15.85 -11.52
C HIS A 190 5.02 14.69 -11.18
N ARG A 191 4.70 13.45 -11.62
CA ARG A 191 5.56 12.28 -11.41
C ARG A 191 6.93 12.45 -12.06
N ASN A 192 6.98 12.90 -13.31
CA ASN A 192 8.24 13.05 -14.03
C ASN A 192 9.09 14.19 -13.46
N ILE A 193 8.49 15.30 -13.05
CA ILE A 193 9.18 16.41 -12.38
C ILE A 193 9.81 15.91 -11.07
N LEU A 194 9.04 15.20 -10.23
CA LEU A 194 9.56 14.64 -8.98
C LEU A 194 10.66 13.59 -9.21
N LEU A 195 10.52 12.75 -10.23
CA LEU A 195 11.53 11.77 -10.62
C LEU A 195 12.83 12.48 -11.01
N VAL A 196 12.77 13.50 -11.86
CA VAL A 196 13.96 14.26 -12.27
C VAL A 196 14.58 15.00 -11.09
N TYR A 197 13.78 15.73 -10.32
CA TYR A 197 14.23 16.46 -9.13
C TYR A 197 14.94 15.54 -8.13
N ARG A 198 14.40 14.34 -7.90
CA ARG A 198 14.92 13.40 -6.90
C ARG A 198 16.21 12.73 -7.35
N ASN A 199 16.31 12.36 -8.61
CA ASN A 199 17.41 11.52 -9.11
C ASN A 199 18.59 12.32 -9.66
N PHE A 200 18.37 13.59 -10.04
CA PHE A 200 19.41 14.44 -10.58
C PHE A 200 19.74 15.63 -9.68
N SER A 201 21.03 15.90 -9.58
CA SER A 201 21.58 17.08 -8.91
C SER A 201 22.74 17.62 -9.75
N VAL A 202 22.87 18.94 -9.82
CA VAL A 202 23.95 19.60 -10.56
C VAL A 202 25.31 19.35 -9.89
N SER A 203 25.33 19.22 -8.56
CA SER A 203 26.58 19.16 -7.77
C SER A 203 26.87 17.79 -7.14
N LYS A 204 25.96 16.82 -7.27
CA LYS A 204 26.08 15.50 -6.62
C LYS A 204 25.86 14.38 -7.65
N PRO A 205 26.48 13.20 -7.46
CA PRO A 205 26.27 12.07 -8.36
C PRO A 205 24.79 11.68 -8.40
N SER A 206 24.34 11.22 -9.58
CA SER A 206 23.00 10.64 -9.77
C SER A 206 22.75 9.46 -8.82
N THR A 207 21.48 9.12 -8.62
CA THR A 207 21.06 7.99 -7.77
C THR A 207 21.81 6.69 -8.13
N ARG A 208 22.47 6.12 -7.13
CA ARG A 208 23.17 4.84 -7.23
C ARG A 208 22.58 3.84 -6.26
N ILE A 209 22.60 2.58 -6.66
CA ILE A 209 22.22 1.48 -5.78
C ILE A 209 23.39 0.53 -5.60
N GLN A 210 23.62 0.11 -4.36
CA GLN A 210 24.54 -0.96 -4.04
C GLN A 210 23.71 -2.22 -3.79
N VAL A 211 23.99 -3.26 -4.57
CA VAL A 211 23.24 -4.52 -4.51
C VAL A 211 24.15 -5.63 -4.04
N GLU A 212 23.69 -6.35 -3.02
CA GLU A 212 24.37 -7.47 -2.39
C GLU A 212 23.43 -8.68 -2.34
N SER A 213 23.99 -9.87 -2.55
CA SER A 213 23.25 -11.14 -2.43
C SER A 213 23.44 -11.70 -1.03
N VAL A 214 22.36 -11.81 -0.26
CA VAL A 214 22.36 -12.33 1.12
C VAL A 214 21.37 -13.48 1.20
N HIS A 215 21.84 -14.70 1.47
CA HIS A 215 20.99 -15.90 1.64
C HIS A 215 19.93 -16.06 0.54
N ASN A 216 20.34 -15.95 -0.73
CA ASN A 216 19.44 -16.05 -1.90
C ASN A 216 18.35 -14.96 -1.98
N SER A 217 18.50 -13.88 -1.21
CA SER A 217 17.73 -12.65 -1.28
C SER A 217 18.62 -11.49 -1.72
N LEU A 218 18.01 -10.42 -2.22
CA LEU A 218 18.71 -9.22 -2.66
C LEU A 218 18.58 -8.13 -1.63
N GLN A 219 19.70 -7.65 -1.13
CA GLN A 219 19.81 -6.47 -0.29
C GLN A 219 20.24 -5.29 -1.16
N VAL A 220 19.41 -4.25 -1.21
CA VAL A 220 19.67 -3.06 -2.03
C VAL A 220 19.76 -1.84 -1.13
N LYS A 221 20.94 -1.23 -1.03
CA LYS A 221 21.13 0.09 -0.41
C LYS A 221 21.00 1.16 -1.49
N VAL A 222 20.11 2.12 -1.27
CA VAL A 222 19.86 3.20 -2.23
C VAL A 222 20.50 4.48 -1.73
N LYS A 223 21.38 5.04 -2.57
CA LYS A 223 22.06 6.32 -2.34
C LYS A 223 21.44 7.40 -3.21
N LEU A 224 20.85 8.41 -2.57
CA LEU A 224 20.18 9.51 -3.26
C LEU A 224 21.04 10.79 -3.22
N PRO A 225 21.00 11.64 -4.28
CA PRO A 225 21.68 12.93 -4.24
C PRO A 225 21.06 13.91 -3.24
N ARG A 226 19.77 13.73 -2.91
CA ARG A 226 19.00 14.63 -2.04
C ARG A 226 18.47 13.87 -0.83
N PRO A 227 18.56 14.46 0.39
CA PRO A 227 17.93 13.94 1.58
C PRO A 227 16.48 13.54 1.36
N TRP A 228 16.11 12.39 1.88
CA TRP A 228 14.75 11.87 1.73
C TRP A 228 14.26 11.19 2.99
N LYS A 229 13.13 11.69 3.51
CA LYS A 229 12.50 11.13 4.70
C LYS A 229 11.49 10.08 4.29
N VAL A 230 11.88 8.81 4.38
CA VAL A 230 10.99 7.66 4.19
C VAL A 230 10.44 7.22 5.55
N ARG A 231 9.16 6.86 5.61
CA ARG A 231 8.51 6.32 6.82
C ARG A 231 8.35 4.80 6.72
N PRO A 232 8.32 4.08 7.87
CA PRO A 232 8.03 2.65 7.88
C PRO A 232 6.68 2.34 7.22
N GLY A 233 6.62 1.30 6.38
CA GLY A 233 5.41 0.90 5.66
C GLY A 233 5.23 1.54 4.28
N GLN A 234 6.11 2.45 3.87
CA GLN A 234 6.10 3.01 2.52
C GLN A 234 6.85 2.13 1.53
N TYR A 235 6.57 2.33 0.23
CA TYR A 235 7.26 1.67 -0.86
C TYR A 235 7.75 2.68 -1.90
N VAL A 236 8.71 2.24 -2.71
CA VAL A 236 9.31 3.03 -3.78
C VAL A 236 9.33 2.23 -5.05
N TYR A 237 9.27 2.89 -6.20
CA TYR A 237 9.54 2.24 -7.47
C TYR A 237 11.02 2.36 -7.78
N LEU A 238 11.64 1.23 -8.11
CA LEU A 238 12.99 1.16 -8.61
C LEU A 238 12.98 0.87 -10.11
N THR A 239 13.76 1.63 -10.85
CA THR A 239 13.99 1.46 -12.28
C THR A 239 15.48 1.39 -12.55
N MET A 240 15.93 0.29 -13.13
CA MET A 240 17.35 0.10 -13.43
C MET A 240 17.71 0.71 -14.78
N MET A 241 18.81 1.49 -14.81
CA MET A 241 19.37 2.00 -16.05
C MET A 241 20.24 0.90 -16.69
N ARG A 242 19.60 -0.01 -17.43
CA ARG A 242 20.28 -1.04 -18.25
C ARG A 242 20.14 -0.72 -19.74
N PRO A 243 21.08 -1.14 -20.60
CA PRO A 243 21.05 -0.90 -22.05
C PRO A 243 19.99 -1.71 -22.82
N GLY A 244 18.98 -2.26 -22.16
CA GLY A 244 17.88 -2.97 -22.84
C GLY A 244 16.78 -1.99 -23.27
N PHE A 245 16.31 -2.09 -24.52
CA PHE A 245 15.36 -1.16 -25.16
C PHE A 245 14.13 -0.77 -24.33
N PHE A 246 13.65 -1.62 -23.41
CA PHE A 246 12.48 -1.34 -22.57
C PHE A 246 12.76 -1.35 -21.05
N SER A 247 14.03 -1.46 -20.62
CA SER A 247 14.36 -1.60 -19.19
C SER A 247 14.09 -0.33 -18.38
N ILE A 248 14.17 0.85 -19.02
CA ILE A 248 13.91 2.15 -18.38
C ILE A 248 12.41 2.38 -18.15
N LEU A 249 11.55 1.67 -18.91
CA LEU A 249 10.10 1.78 -18.78
C LEU A 249 9.53 0.86 -17.70
N GLN A 250 10.32 -0.10 -17.21
CA GLN A 250 9.93 -1.01 -16.16
C GLN A 250 10.18 -0.38 -14.79
N ARG A 251 9.08 -0.08 -14.08
CA ARG A 251 9.09 0.45 -12.71
C ARG A 251 8.60 -0.65 -11.78
N HIS A 252 9.44 -1.08 -10.83
CA HIS A 252 9.09 -2.16 -9.92
C HIS A 252 8.90 -1.65 -8.50
N PRO A 253 7.74 -1.86 -7.87
CA PRO A 253 7.49 -1.42 -6.50
C PRO A 253 8.21 -2.34 -5.50
N PHE A 254 8.92 -1.74 -4.55
CA PHE A 254 9.57 -2.44 -3.44
C PHE A 254 9.33 -1.71 -2.12
N MET A 255 8.98 -2.47 -1.08
CA MET A 255 8.80 -1.93 0.26
C MET A 255 10.14 -1.48 0.84
N VAL A 256 10.13 -0.38 1.57
CA VAL A 256 11.31 0.08 2.31
C VAL A 256 11.47 -0.78 3.56
N ALA A 257 12.63 -1.43 3.68
CA ALA A 257 12.94 -2.35 4.77
C ALA A 257 13.62 -1.64 5.96
N GLY A 258 14.33 -0.54 5.70
CA GLY A 258 14.98 0.26 6.73
C GLY A 258 15.46 1.60 6.18
N SER A 259 15.60 2.59 7.05
CA SER A 259 16.18 3.89 6.71
C SER A 259 17.27 4.24 7.72
N GLU A 260 18.41 4.68 7.24
CA GLU A 260 19.51 5.12 8.10
C GLU A 260 19.31 6.58 8.50
N ALA A 261 19.40 6.86 9.81
CA ALA A 261 19.08 8.18 10.35
C ALA A 261 20.11 9.27 9.96
N GLN A 262 21.35 8.87 9.64
CA GLN A 262 22.45 9.81 9.38
C GLN A 262 22.58 10.22 7.90
N ASP A 263 22.40 9.30 6.94
CA ASP A 263 22.68 9.60 5.52
C ASP A 263 21.42 9.72 4.64
N HIS A 264 20.22 9.56 5.23
CA HIS A 264 18.95 9.47 4.49
C HIS A 264 18.89 8.34 3.45
N ASP A 265 19.89 7.46 3.44
CA ASP A 265 19.91 6.23 2.69
C ASP A 265 18.87 5.27 3.26
N PHE A 266 18.32 4.47 2.37
CA PHE A 266 17.35 3.45 2.76
C PHE A 266 17.66 2.14 2.06
N GLN A 267 17.20 1.08 2.70
CA GLN A 267 17.44 -0.29 2.30
C GLN A 267 16.15 -0.93 1.82
N LEU A 268 16.26 -1.69 0.73
CA LEU A 268 15.22 -2.56 0.22
C LEU A 268 15.68 -4.00 0.38
N ARG A 269 14.76 -4.89 0.78
CA ARG A 269 14.97 -6.34 0.71
C ARG A 269 14.04 -6.91 -0.35
N ILE A 270 14.63 -7.53 -1.36
CA ILE A 270 13.94 -7.96 -2.57
C ILE A 270 14.07 -9.48 -2.67
N GLN A 271 12.93 -10.16 -2.76
CA GLN A 271 12.89 -11.57 -3.10
C GLN A 271 13.12 -11.74 -4.62
N PRO A 272 14.11 -12.53 -5.06
CA PRO A 272 14.28 -12.82 -6.47
C PRO A 272 13.06 -13.58 -7.03
N ARG A 273 12.37 -12.95 -7.97
CA ARG A 273 11.36 -13.57 -8.84
C ARG A 273 11.86 -13.68 -10.28
N ALA A 274 11.14 -14.45 -11.10
CA ALA A 274 11.41 -14.59 -12.51
C ALA A 274 11.55 -13.22 -13.22
N GLY A 275 12.46 -13.13 -14.19
CA GLY A 275 12.70 -11.90 -14.94
C GLY A 275 13.72 -10.96 -14.30
N PHE A 276 13.33 -9.72 -14.03
CA PHE A 276 14.23 -8.62 -13.65
C PHE A 276 15.10 -8.94 -12.42
N THR A 277 14.47 -9.39 -11.34
CA THR A 277 15.11 -9.64 -10.05
C THR A 277 16.02 -10.86 -10.06
N SER A 278 15.65 -11.94 -10.77
CA SER A 278 16.52 -13.11 -10.96
C SER A 278 17.79 -12.73 -11.72
N ARG A 279 17.67 -11.92 -12.78
CA ARG A 279 18.85 -11.39 -13.51
C ARG A 279 19.71 -10.46 -12.64
N LEU A 280 19.11 -9.76 -11.68
CA LEU A 280 19.86 -8.93 -10.74
C LEU A 280 20.67 -9.82 -9.78
N LEU A 281 20.06 -10.88 -9.24
CA LEU A 281 20.73 -11.88 -8.40
C LEU A 281 21.93 -12.50 -9.10
N THR A 282 21.76 -13.02 -10.33
CA THR A 282 22.86 -13.67 -11.06
C THR A 282 24.07 -12.75 -11.24
N ARG A 283 23.85 -11.43 -11.38
CA ARG A 283 24.93 -10.45 -11.54
C ARG A 283 25.65 -10.14 -10.24
N THR A 284 25.04 -10.40 -9.08
CA THR A 284 25.56 -10.05 -7.75
C THR A 284 26.04 -11.27 -6.96
N LEU A 285 26.02 -12.47 -7.55
CA LEU A 285 26.58 -13.70 -6.94
C LEU A 285 28.09 -13.60 -6.67
N GLY A 286 28.81 -12.76 -7.42
CA GLY A 286 30.25 -12.52 -7.27
C GLY A 286 30.62 -11.40 -6.28
N GLY A 287 29.69 -10.94 -5.45
CA GLY A 287 29.90 -9.87 -4.48
C GLY A 287 29.10 -8.60 -4.76
N THR A 288 29.29 -7.60 -3.91
CA THR A 288 28.56 -6.32 -3.96
C THR A 288 28.83 -5.58 -5.28
N ARG A 289 27.77 -5.14 -5.94
CA ARG A 289 27.86 -4.36 -7.19
C ARG A 289 27.08 -3.08 -7.11
N GLU A 290 27.62 -2.03 -7.71
CA GLU A 290 26.93 -0.76 -7.87
C GLU A 290 26.25 -0.65 -9.23
N PHE A 291 25.05 -0.07 -9.26
CA PHE A 291 24.31 0.21 -10.48
C PHE A 291 23.72 1.62 -10.45
N SER A 292 23.55 2.21 -11.64
CA SER A 292 22.74 3.42 -11.82
C SER A 292 21.26 3.04 -11.90
N ALA A 293 20.43 3.74 -11.13
CA ALA A 293 19.00 3.47 -11.08
C ALA A 293 18.21 4.75 -10.81
N PHE A 294 16.95 4.78 -11.23
CA PHE A 294 16.00 5.80 -10.83
C PHE A 294 15.08 5.27 -9.74
N VAL A 295 14.77 6.15 -8.81
CA VAL A 295 13.88 5.89 -7.67
C VAL A 295 12.73 6.89 -7.70
N GLU A 296 11.52 6.39 -7.54
CA GLU A 296 10.28 7.18 -7.52
C GLU A 296 9.45 6.84 -6.27
N GLY A 297 8.84 7.84 -5.63
CA GLY A 297 8.03 7.68 -4.42
C GLY A 297 8.18 8.86 -3.43
N PRO A 298 8.10 8.61 -2.10
CA PRO A 298 7.72 7.36 -1.47
C PRO A 298 6.19 7.29 -1.49
N TYR A 299 5.68 6.12 -1.85
CA TYR A 299 4.24 5.89 -1.96
C TYR A 299 3.75 5.06 -0.78
N GLY A 300 2.45 5.12 -0.53
CA GLY A 300 1.80 4.47 0.58
C GLY A 300 1.86 5.30 1.86
N HIS A 301 0.95 4.98 2.77
CA HIS A 301 0.91 5.61 4.08
C HIS A 301 1.91 4.94 5.01
N GLY A 302 2.79 5.77 5.57
CA GLY A 302 3.65 5.32 6.66
C GLY A 302 2.83 5.04 7.92
N PHE A 303 3.21 4.01 8.67
CA PHE A 303 2.63 3.73 9.97
C PHE A 303 3.40 4.50 11.05
N ASP A 304 2.67 5.24 11.90
CA ASP A 304 3.24 5.82 13.12
C ASP A 304 2.90 4.92 14.31
N LEU A 305 3.86 4.06 14.68
CA LEU A 305 3.70 3.14 15.79
C LEU A 305 4.02 3.78 17.16
N GLN A 306 4.47 5.05 17.22
CA GLN A 306 4.94 5.69 18.46
C GLN A 306 3.84 5.96 19.49
N ASN A 307 2.58 5.96 19.03
CA ASN A 307 1.40 6.23 19.84
C ASN A 307 0.66 4.96 20.31
N PHE A 308 1.09 3.77 19.85
CA PHE A 308 0.45 2.51 20.20
C PHE A 308 1.05 1.98 21.52
N GLY A 309 0.47 2.38 22.65
CA GLY A 309 0.84 1.85 23.97
C GLY A 309 -0.13 0.76 24.41
N THR A 310 0.38 -0.46 24.63
CA THR A 310 -0.33 -1.47 25.42
C THR A 310 -0.43 -0.95 26.86
N LYS A 311 -1.65 -0.69 27.36
CA LYS A 311 -1.92 -0.36 28.76
C LYS A 311 -1.82 -1.63 29.62
N LEU A 312 -0.62 -2.14 29.80
CA LEU A 312 -0.30 -2.98 30.94
C LEU A 312 1.05 -2.52 31.50
N VAL A 313 1.25 -2.74 32.79
CA VAL A 313 2.46 -2.45 33.58
C VAL A 313 2.48 -1.09 34.29
N LEU A 314 2.30 -1.22 35.61
CA LEU A 314 2.74 -0.33 36.68
C LEU A 314 4.28 -0.29 36.69
N ASP A 315 4.82 0.93 36.79
CA ASP A 315 6.21 1.28 37.14
C ASP A 315 7.35 0.91 36.17
N TYR A 316 8.46 1.64 36.04
CA TYR A 316 8.82 3.06 36.12
C TYR A 316 10.29 3.13 35.70
N ARG A 317 10.61 3.65 34.50
CA ARG A 317 11.68 4.64 34.21
C ARG A 317 12.03 4.74 32.72
N GLN A 318 11.73 5.92 32.19
CA GLN A 318 12.46 6.63 31.12
C GLN A 318 12.54 6.01 29.71
N SER A 319 11.39 5.74 29.07
CA SER A 319 11.30 5.78 27.60
C SER A 319 10.51 7.02 27.16
N LYS A 320 11.04 7.77 26.18
CA LYS A 320 10.37 8.94 25.57
C LYS A 320 9.19 8.56 24.68
N THR A 321 9.02 7.29 24.33
CA THR A 321 7.93 6.80 23.47
C THR A 321 6.82 6.15 24.28
N LYS A 322 5.55 6.35 23.89
CA LYS A 322 4.39 5.77 24.58
C LYS A 322 4.22 4.27 24.32
N THR A 323 4.86 3.74 23.28
CA THR A 323 4.92 2.31 22.94
C THR A 323 5.82 1.59 23.94
N ARG A 324 5.24 0.62 24.66
CA ARG A 324 5.92 -0.14 25.73
C ARG A 324 6.40 -1.50 25.24
N ASP A 325 5.47 -2.35 24.83
CA ASP A 325 5.77 -3.68 24.29
C ASP A 325 5.09 -3.86 22.93
N LEU A 326 5.87 -4.27 21.92
CA LEU A 326 5.38 -4.62 20.58
C LEU A 326 5.48 -6.14 20.40
N LEU A 327 4.34 -6.82 20.45
CA LEU A 327 4.27 -8.23 20.05
C LEU A 327 4.16 -8.30 18.52
N VAL A 328 5.21 -8.81 17.88
CA VAL A 328 5.20 -9.09 16.44
C VAL A 328 4.96 -10.58 16.25
N VAL A 329 3.81 -10.93 15.68
CA VAL A 329 3.51 -12.30 15.25
C VAL A 329 3.61 -12.34 13.73
N TRP A 330 4.49 -13.19 13.21
CA TRP A 330 4.59 -13.44 11.77
C TRP A 330 4.31 -14.91 11.46
N HIS A 331 3.66 -15.14 10.32
CA HIS A 331 3.49 -16.46 9.74
C HIS A 331 4.25 -16.49 8.41
N VAL A 332 5.03 -17.53 8.18
CA VAL A 332 5.88 -17.66 6.99
C VAL A 332 5.51 -18.96 6.28
N ASP A 333 5.00 -18.83 5.06
CA ASP A 333 4.58 -19.98 4.24
C ASP A 333 5.76 -20.73 3.62
N ASN A 334 6.92 -20.07 3.46
CA ASN A 334 8.08 -20.60 2.72
C ASN A 334 9.41 -20.20 3.38
N LYS A 335 10.36 -21.14 3.46
CA LYS A 335 11.72 -20.92 3.98
C LYS A 335 12.44 -19.71 3.34
N TYR A 336 12.26 -19.44 2.05
CA TYR A 336 12.88 -18.27 1.40
C TYR A 336 12.37 -16.93 1.93
N GLN A 337 11.12 -16.88 2.40
CA GLN A 337 10.56 -15.68 3.04
C GLN A 337 11.14 -15.48 4.44
N LEU A 338 11.55 -16.57 5.10
CA LEU A 338 12.23 -16.49 6.39
C LEU A 338 13.59 -15.84 6.24
N ASP A 339 14.38 -16.25 5.24
CA ASP A 339 15.74 -15.73 4.98
C ASP A 339 15.76 -14.21 4.77
N LEU A 340 14.67 -13.62 4.25
CA LEU A 340 14.51 -12.17 4.07
C LEU A 340 14.46 -11.40 5.40
N VAL A 341 13.92 -11.98 6.45
CA VAL A 341 13.62 -11.27 7.71
C VAL A 341 14.46 -11.79 8.88
N TRP A 342 14.89 -13.05 8.83
CA TRP A 342 15.62 -13.76 9.87
C TRP A 342 16.75 -12.93 10.50
N GLU A 343 17.69 -12.49 9.67
CA GLU A 343 18.88 -11.75 10.13
C GLU A 343 18.49 -10.40 10.75
N VAL A 344 17.56 -9.67 10.12
CA VAL A 344 17.10 -8.37 10.61
C VAL A 344 16.43 -8.54 11.97
N MET A 345 15.56 -9.55 12.10
CA MET A 345 14.82 -9.78 13.32
C MET A 345 15.72 -10.20 14.48
N ASN A 346 16.66 -11.13 14.23
CA ASN A 346 17.61 -11.54 15.26
C ASN A 346 18.53 -10.38 15.66
N ASN A 347 18.91 -9.52 14.73
CA ASN A 347 19.69 -8.32 15.05
C ASN A 347 18.86 -7.30 15.86
N VAL A 348 17.56 -7.16 15.57
CA VAL A 348 16.66 -6.29 16.36
C VAL A 348 16.51 -6.82 17.77
N LEU A 349 16.24 -8.13 17.95
CA LEU A 349 16.13 -8.76 19.26
C LEU A 349 17.42 -8.64 20.06
N ARG A 350 18.57 -8.93 19.44
CA ARG A 350 19.87 -8.81 20.09
C ARG A 350 20.16 -7.39 20.54
N ARG A 351 19.77 -6.38 19.75
CA ARG A 351 19.94 -4.96 20.09
C ARG A 351 19.00 -4.50 21.20
N ASP A 352 17.82 -5.09 21.29
CA ASP A 352 16.85 -4.81 22.36
C ASP A 352 17.36 -5.33 23.72
N ASP A 353 18.11 -6.44 23.71
CA ASP A 353 18.73 -7.02 24.92
C ASP A 353 19.98 -6.24 25.41
N LEU A 354 20.55 -5.32 24.61
CA LEU A 354 21.75 -4.56 24.99
C LEU A 354 21.41 -3.43 25.97
N PRO A 355 22.21 -3.22 27.04
CA PRO A 355 22.03 -2.10 27.96
C PRO A 355 22.19 -0.75 27.21
N ALA A 356 21.40 0.25 27.61
CA ALA A 356 21.31 1.55 26.94
C ALA A 356 22.66 2.30 26.75
N SER A 357 23.68 1.95 27.55
CA SER A 357 25.05 2.45 27.45
C SER A 357 25.82 1.92 26.24
N GLU A 358 25.54 0.69 25.79
CA GLU A 358 26.19 0.04 24.63
C GLU A 358 25.48 0.39 23.32
N MET A 359 24.16 0.59 23.35
CA MET A 359 23.37 1.05 22.20
C MET A 359 23.90 2.38 21.61
N ARG A 360 24.54 3.22 22.43
CA ARG A 360 25.16 4.49 22.02
C ARG A 360 26.50 4.34 21.29
N ARG A 361 27.21 3.22 21.48
CA ARG A 361 28.48 2.92 20.79
C ARG A 361 28.22 2.31 19.41
N ASP A 362 27.24 1.41 19.30
CA ASP A 362 26.89 0.76 18.04
C ASP A 362 26.27 1.72 17.01
N ALA A 363 25.57 2.76 17.47
CA ALA A 363 25.05 3.82 16.58
C ALA A 363 26.15 4.66 15.88
N ARG A 364 27.42 4.50 16.27
CA ARG A 364 28.59 5.12 15.60
C ARG A 364 29.37 4.16 14.71
N ALA A 365 29.07 2.86 14.73
CA ALA A 365 29.71 1.90 13.85
C ALA A 365 29.01 1.95 12.48
N PRO A 366 29.69 2.33 11.39
CA PRO A 366 29.12 2.18 10.06
C PRO A 366 28.78 0.71 9.84
N TYR A 367 27.68 0.43 9.14
CA TYR A 367 27.26 -0.92 8.76
C TYR A 367 28.29 -1.51 7.77
N GLY A 368 29.43 -1.90 8.32
CA GLY A 368 30.59 -2.43 7.62
C GLY A 368 30.32 -3.88 7.26
N SER A 369 30.42 -4.17 5.97
CA SER A 369 30.78 -5.49 5.47
C SER A 369 32.07 -5.92 6.17
N GLY A 370 31.97 -6.84 7.12
CA GLY A 370 33.11 -7.29 7.93
C GLY A 370 32.94 -8.75 8.28
N LYS A 371 33.80 -9.59 7.69
CA LYS A 371 34.04 -10.97 8.11
C LYS A 371 34.16 -11.02 9.64
N MET A 372 33.33 -11.81 10.31
CA MET A 372 33.60 -12.19 11.69
C MET A 372 34.73 -13.22 11.70
N ASP A 373 35.83 -12.85 12.35
CA ASP A 373 36.93 -13.75 12.65
C ASP A 373 36.44 -14.93 13.49
N ARG A 374 36.95 -16.11 13.13
CA ARG A 374 36.76 -17.35 13.87
C ARG A 374 37.40 -17.22 15.23
N HIS A 375 36.60 -17.25 16.28
CA HIS A 375 37.03 -17.86 17.53
C HIS A 375 36.17 -19.10 17.81
N LEU A 376 36.88 -20.23 17.85
CA LEU A 376 36.40 -21.56 18.17
C LEU A 376 35.90 -21.62 19.62
N GLY A 377 34.63 -21.99 19.76
CA GLY A 377 34.08 -22.63 20.95
C GLY A 377 33.19 -23.77 20.48
N SER A 378 33.78 -24.95 20.32
CA SER A 378 33.04 -26.16 19.96
C SER A 378 32.11 -26.56 21.10
N SER A 379 30.80 -26.55 20.85
CA SER A 379 29.92 -27.54 21.47
C SER A 379 28.88 -27.96 20.44
N SER A 380 29.01 -29.22 20.04
CA SER A 380 28.09 -29.96 19.19
C SER A 380 26.76 -30.13 19.91
N SER A 381 25.73 -29.41 19.49
CA SER A 381 24.36 -29.93 19.49
C SER A 381 23.56 -29.20 18.43
N SER A 382 22.89 -29.96 17.58
CA SER A 382 21.93 -29.46 16.61
C SER A 382 20.71 -28.91 17.36
N SER A 383 20.75 -27.67 17.83
CA SER A 383 19.59 -27.00 18.36
C SER A 383 18.80 -26.38 17.20
N SER A 384 17.54 -26.82 17.09
CA SER A 384 16.50 -26.19 16.29
C SER A 384 16.19 -24.81 16.84
N GLU A 385 17.01 -23.81 16.54
CA GLU A 385 16.70 -22.43 16.93
C GLU A 385 15.54 -21.92 16.08
N SER A 386 14.39 -21.78 16.75
CA SER A 386 13.21 -21.14 16.18
C SER A 386 13.42 -19.62 16.23
N PRO A 387 13.15 -18.89 15.14
CA PRO A 387 13.30 -17.45 15.11
C PRO A 387 12.37 -16.80 16.13
N GLY A 388 12.85 -15.83 16.90
CA GLY A 388 12.02 -15.06 17.83
C GLY A 388 11.88 -15.65 19.23
N LEU A 389 12.54 -16.78 19.54
CA LEU A 389 12.73 -17.16 20.94
C LEU A 389 13.86 -16.33 21.54
N ARG A 390 13.54 -15.58 22.60
CA ARG A 390 14.54 -14.94 23.44
C ARG A 390 15.52 -16.02 23.94
N PRO A 391 16.84 -15.87 23.74
CA PRO A 391 17.81 -16.78 24.33
C PRO A 391 17.59 -16.84 25.85
N ALA A 392 17.69 -18.03 26.45
CA ALA A 392 17.61 -18.14 27.90
C ALA A 392 18.67 -17.22 28.52
N PRO A 393 18.32 -16.37 29.49
CA PRO A 393 19.29 -15.49 30.12
C PRO A 393 20.43 -16.34 30.69
N HIS A 394 21.67 -15.94 30.41
CA HIS A 394 22.84 -16.55 31.04
C HIS A 394 22.86 -16.15 32.52
N GLY A 395 22.19 -16.97 33.32
CA GLY A 395 22.14 -16.87 34.77
C GLY A 395 21.31 -18.02 35.29
N GLU A 396 21.92 -18.89 36.09
CA GLU A 396 21.17 -19.84 36.92
C GLU A 396 20.08 -19.09 37.68
N ASN A 397 18.91 -19.71 37.83
CA ASN A 397 17.71 -19.25 38.53
C ASN A 397 16.59 -18.66 37.64
N ALA A 398 15.90 -19.53 36.89
CA ALA A 398 14.45 -19.42 36.72
C ALA A 398 13.86 -20.77 36.26
N GLY A 399 13.00 -21.36 37.10
CA GLY A 399 12.32 -22.62 36.83
C GLY A 399 11.39 -22.54 35.61
N VAL A 400 11.52 -23.53 34.73
CA VAL A 400 10.71 -23.73 33.54
C VAL A 400 9.32 -24.25 33.94
N ALA A 401 8.29 -23.42 33.85
CA ALA A 401 6.91 -23.89 33.77
C ALA A 401 6.53 -24.01 32.29
N ALA A 402 6.75 -25.20 31.72
CA ALA A 402 6.38 -25.52 30.35
C ALA A 402 4.86 -25.71 30.24
N TRP A 403 4.18 -24.82 29.52
CA TRP A 403 2.79 -25.04 29.09
C TRP A 403 2.78 -25.94 27.85
N ARG A 404 2.47 -27.23 28.02
CA ARG A 404 2.27 -28.18 26.92
C ARG A 404 0.90 -27.91 26.28
N SER A 405 0.88 -27.44 25.03
CA SER A 405 -0.32 -27.50 24.20
C SER A 405 -0.47 -28.91 23.62
N ASN A 406 -1.48 -29.65 24.07
CA ASN A 406 -1.88 -30.92 23.47
C ASN A 406 -2.38 -30.68 22.05
N VAL A 407 -1.60 -31.14 21.06
CA VAL A 407 -2.04 -31.30 19.67
C VAL A 407 -2.89 -32.56 19.61
N THR A 408 -4.21 -32.43 19.64
CA THR A 408 -5.11 -33.48 19.14
C THR A 408 -5.21 -33.35 17.62
N LYS A 409 -4.61 -34.33 16.93
CA LYS A 409 -4.89 -34.62 15.52
C LYS A 409 -6.39 -34.88 15.34
N ARG A 410 -7.01 -34.20 14.38
CA ARG A 410 -8.00 -34.76 13.46
C ARG A 410 -8.09 -33.92 12.20
#